data_AF-A0A7S3Z5X4-F1
#
_entry.id   AF-A0A7S3Z5X4-F1
#
_cell.length_a   1.000
_cell.length_b   1.000
_cell.length_c   1.000
_cell.angle_alpha   90.00
_cell.angle_beta   90.00
_cell.angle_gamma   90.00
#
_symmetry.space_group_name_H-M   'P 1'
#
loop_
_entity.id
_entity.type
_entity.pdbx_description
1 polymer ?
#
loop_
_entity_poly.entity_id
_entity_poly.type
_entity_poly.pdbx_seq_one_letter_code
_entity_poly.pdbx_strand_id
1 'polypeptide(L)'
;MVAWLLQLLAHRHPQAAKPRRTIRDLMVRPRKAAHPRFLGGARTLVTASAGGEECEGTPRAKGEEQWVSLDVASREFRPSLTLTTGQSFRWAERPGIPGEYAGVIGDKVVILKEMPNDTWYRIAASASPYSLGTLEEKDRDSDVMIRGYLNIDTQPTLGDLHERFSQGDERFRAVSPYFTGARILRQPPVECLFCFICSQNNNIGRITGMVNRLCENYGTYIGELDERQYYAFPTLKQMERVTEEDLRRLGFGFRAKYIVGSARAIGELGGEEVLLSLRSASRADAHAFLERLPGIGPKVASCVCLFALDKHDDIPVDTHVWQIANRDFHMNLKGKSLTKKIYAQIGDNFRDKFGAYAGWAHQVLFIADLREHSSRLPEHLQPKQSGTE
;
A
#
# COMPACT_ATOMS: atom_id res chain seq x y z
N MET A 1 -1.52 13.52 -41.17
CA MET A 1 -2.62 14.50 -40.95
C MET A 1 -2.57 15.07 -39.53
N VAL A 2 -1.47 15.75 -39.17
CA VAL A 2 -1.30 16.47 -37.90
C VAL A 2 -0.73 17.89 -38.14
N ALA A 3 -0.59 18.29 -39.41
CA ALA A 3 -0.04 19.59 -39.80
C ALA A 3 -1.10 20.61 -40.26
N TRP A 4 -2.40 20.30 -40.14
CA TRP A 4 -3.48 21.16 -40.66
C TRP A 4 -4.40 21.77 -39.57
N LEU A 5 -4.18 21.48 -38.28
CA LEU A 5 -5.01 22.02 -37.19
C LEU A 5 -4.37 23.19 -36.40
N LEU A 6 -3.11 23.54 -36.68
CA LEU A 6 -2.38 24.59 -35.92
C LEU A 6 -2.47 26.00 -36.55
N GLN A 7 -3.20 26.18 -37.64
CA GLN A 7 -3.30 27.47 -38.35
C GLN A 7 -4.60 28.26 -38.13
N LEU A 8 -5.48 27.85 -37.20
CA LEU A 8 -6.80 28.47 -37.03
C LEU A 8 -7.07 29.13 -35.65
N LEU A 9 -6.02 29.51 -34.90
CA LEU A 9 -6.19 30.25 -33.64
C LEU A 9 -5.27 31.46 -33.47
N ALA A 10 -4.59 31.92 -34.52
CA ALA A 10 -3.72 33.08 -34.45
C ALA A 10 -4.36 34.31 -35.10
N HIS A 11 -5.46 34.86 -34.55
CA HIS A 11 -5.89 36.26 -34.75
C HIS A 11 -6.92 36.69 -33.69
N ARG A 12 -6.46 37.26 -32.58
CA ARG A 12 -7.05 38.43 -31.86
C ARG A 12 -6.15 38.84 -30.67
N HIS A 13 -6.18 40.14 -30.39
CA HIS A 13 -5.23 41.00 -29.67
C HIS A 13 -4.76 40.61 -28.24
N PRO A 14 -3.67 41.25 -27.74
CA PRO A 14 -2.87 40.80 -26.60
C PRO A 14 -3.25 41.47 -25.27
N GLN A 15 -3.18 40.73 -24.16
CA GLN A 15 -2.84 41.28 -22.84
C GLN A 15 -2.04 40.27 -22.02
N ALA A 16 -1.11 40.82 -21.23
CA ALA A 16 0.02 40.16 -20.62
C ALA A 16 -0.33 39.06 -19.61
N ALA A 17 0.30 37.88 -19.75
CA ALA A 17 0.41 36.88 -18.70
C ALA A 17 1.81 36.25 -18.73
N LYS A 18 2.49 36.23 -17.57
CA LYS A 18 3.82 35.65 -17.36
C LYS A 18 3.87 34.17 -17.78
N PRO A 19 4.98 33.66 -18.32
CA PRO A 19 5.03 32.30 -18.84
C PRO A 19 4.91 31.25 -17.72
N ARG A 20 3.94 30.33 -17.86
CA ARG A 20 3.88 29.08 -17.10
C ARG A 20 4.96 28.14 -17.64
N ARG A 21 5.81 27.64 -16.74
CA ARG A 21 6.85 26.64 -17.05
C ARG A 21 6.20 25.37 -17.63
N THR A 22 6.79 24.83 -18.68
CA THR A 22 6.35 23.57 -19.28
C THR A 22 7.02 22.40 -18.58
N ILE A 23 6.42 21.19 -18.63
CA ILE A 23 6.97 19.96 -18.01
C ILE A 23 8.39 19.63 -18.52
N ARG A 24 8.80 20.16 -19.68
CA ARG A 24 10.17 20.04 -20.20
C ARG A 24 11.21 20.82 -19.39
N ASP A 25 10.80 21.84 -18.63
CA ASP A 25 11.71 22.73 -17.89
C ASP A 25 12.09 22.21 -16.49
N LEU A 26 11.51 21.08 -16.05
CA LEU A 26 11.78 20.47 -14.74
C LEU A 26 12.85 19.36 -14.76
N MET A 27 13.41 19.03 -15.94
CA MET A 27 14.47 18.03 -16.06
C MET A 27 15.86 18.67 -16.01
N VAL A 28 16.31 19.03 -14.80
CA VAL A 28 17.72 19.34 -14.54
C VAL A 28 18.46 18.03 -14.25
N ARG A 29 19.46 17.71 -15.08
CA ARG A 29 20.35 16.55 -14.92
C ARG A 29 21.10 16.63 -13.57
N PRO A 30 21.20 15.54 -12.79
CA PRO A 30 21.97 15.56 -11.55
C PRO A 30 23.48 15.61 -11.84
N ARG A 31 24.19 16.52 -11.15
CA ARG A 31 25.65 16.56 -11.08
C ARG A 31 26.14 15.38 -10.24
N LYS A 32 27.21 14.72 -10.71
CA LYS A 32 27.94 13.66 -9.99
C LYS A 32 28.39 14.15 -8.62
N ALA A 33 27.97 13.48 -7.55
CA ALA A 33 28.51 13.62 -6.20
C ALA A 33 29.34 12.38 -5.86
N ALA A 34 30.50 12.61 -5.26
CA ALA A 34 31.52 11.61 -4.95
C ALA A 34 31.10 10.67 -3.81
N HIS A 35 31.48 9.39 -3.92
CA HIS A 35 31.33 8.37 -2.88
C HIS A 35 32.27 8.58 -1.69
N PRO A 36 31.79 8.50 -0.44
CA PRO A 36 32.63 8.15 0.68
C PRO A 36 32.73 6.62 0.82
N ARG A 37 33.97 6.14 0.94
CA ARG A 37 34.32 4.74 1.22
C ARG A 37 33.83 4.33 2.62
N PHE A 38 33.04 3.25 2.71
CA PHE A 38 32.77 2.57 3.98
C PHE A 38 33.74 1.40 4.14
N LEU A 39 34.46 1.41 5.27
CA LEU A 39 35.33 0.33 5.74
C LEU A 39 34.47 -0.81 6.29
N GLY A 40 34.72 -2.03 5.81
CA GLY A 40 34.03 -3.23 6.24
C GLY A 40 34.44 -3.67 7.65
N GLY A 41 33.44 -3.92 8.49
CA GLY A 41 33.59 -4.69 9.73
C GLY A 41 33.05 -6.10 9.49
N ALA A 42 33.94 -7.09 9.49
CA ALA A 42 33.59 -8.51 9.42
C ALA A 42 32.87 -8.94 10.70
N ARG A 43 31.73 -9.64 10.56
CA ARG A 43 31.07 -10.36 11.67
C ARG A 43 31.57 -11.81 11.67
N THR A 44 32.16 -12.21 12.79
CA THR A 44 32.67 -13.56 13.06
C THR A 44 31.51 -14.52 13.32
N LEU A 45 31.42 -15.58 12.53
CA LEU A 45 30.64 -16.78 12.83
C LEU A 45 31.32 -17.55 13.96
N VAL A 46 30.64 -17.73 15.08
CA VAL A 46 31.07 -18.61 16.17
C VAL A 46 30.56 -20.01 15.84
N THR A 47 31.47 -20.91 15.46
CA THR A 47 31.22 -22.35 15.38
C THR A 47 31.67 -22.98 16.70
N ALA A 48 30.73 -23.55 17.45
CA ALA A 48 31.04 -24.42 18.57
C ALA A 48 31.14 -25.87 18.06
N SER A 49 32.31 -26.48 18.24
CA SER A 49 32.62 -27.88 17.95
C SER A 49 32.43 -28.71 19.23
N ALA A 50 31.66 -29.79 19.13
CA ALA A 50 31.80 -30.99 19.95
C ALA A 50 31.38 -32.19 19.08
N GLY A 51 32.29 -33.15 18.91
CA GLY A 51 32.18 -34.21 17.91
C GLY A 51 31.47 -35.48 18.35
N GLY A 52 31.44 -36.43 17.41
CA GLY A 52 31.17 -37.85 17.66
C GLY A 52 30.06 -38.46 16.80
N GLU A 53 30.52 -39.28 15.84
CA GLU A 53 29.86 -40.44 15.21
C GLU A 53 29.11 -40.28 13.88
N GLU A 54 29.71 -40.90 12.86
CA GLU A 54 29.21 -41.14 11.52
C GLU A 54 28.09 -42.19 11.55
N CYS A 55 26.97 -41.88 10.90
CA CYS A 55 25.99 -42.87 10.44
C CYS A 55 25.61 -42.57 8.99
N GLU A 56 25.63 -43.62 8.19
CA GLU A 56 25.53 -43.65 6.74
C GLU A 56 24.23 -43.02 6.20
N GLY A 57 24.39 -42.09 5.25
CA GLY A 57 23.71 -42.12 3.96
C GLY A 57 22.18 -42.25 3.92
N THR A 58 21.43 -41.32 4.49
CA THR A 58 20.06 -41.03 4.00
C THR A 58 20.10 -39.93 2.93
N PRO A 59 19.51 -40.14 1.73
CA PRO A 59 19.41 -39.08 0.73
C PRO A 59 18.56 -37.94 1.29
N ARG A 60 19.15 -36.75 1.37
CA ARG A 60 18.48 -35.51 1.80
C ARG A 60 17.23 -35.29 0.95
N ALA A 61 16.06 -35.29 1.60
CA ALA A 61 14.78 -35.04 0.96
C ALA A 61 14.78 -33.65 0.29
N LYS A 62 14.08 -33.53 -0.84
CA LYS A 62 13.90 -32.30 -1.62
C LYS A 62 13.33 -31.17 -0.74
N GLY A 63 14.14 -30.14 -0.47
CA GLY A 63 13.73 -28.75 -0.18
C GLY A 63 12.70 -28.54 0.94
N GLU A 64 13.10 -28.73 2.19
CA GLU A 64 12.32 -28.27 3.35
C GLU A 64 12.37 -26.74 3.48
N GLU A 65 11.24 -26.09 3.14
CA GLU A 65 10.49 -25.10 3.92
C GLU A 65 11.21 -24.32 5.06
N GLN A 66 12.24 -23.53 4.77
CA GLN A 66 12.86 -22.70 5.82
C GLN A 66 12.11 -21.38 6.02
N TRP A 67 11.62 -21.15 7.25
CA TRP A 67 11.16 -19.85 7.71
C TRP A 67 12.33 -18.91 7.97
N VAL A 68 12.17 -17.64 7.62
CA VAL A 68 13.16 -16.59 7.87
C VAL A 68 12.56 -15.55 8.81
N SER A 69 13.29 -15.18 9.86
CA SER A 69 12.91 -14.11 10.78
C SER A 69 13.08 -12.74 10.10
N LEU A 70 12.09 -11.85 10.23
CA LEU A 70 12.24 -10.45 9.83
C LEU A 70 13.05 -9.63 10.86
N ASP A 71 13.28 -10.18 12.05
CA ASP A 71 13.87 -9.50 13.20
C ASP A 71 13.15 -8.17 13.48
N VAL A 72 11.82 -8.25 13.62
CA VAL A 72 10.95 -7.09 13.80
C VAL A 72 10.11 -7.23 15.05
N ALA A 73 10.34 -6.35 16.02
CA ALA A 73 9.57 -6.35 17.26
C ALA A 73 8.06 -6.18 16.97
N SER A 74 7.22 -6.83 17.77
CA SER A 74 5.76 -6.75 17.60
C SER A 74 5.18 -5.34 17.69
N ARG A 75 5.88 -4.42 18.37
CA ARG A 75 5.48 -3.01 18.41
C ARG A 75 5.68 -2.28 17.09
N GLU A 76 6.55 -2.81 16.25
CA GLU A 76 6.87 -2.28 14.94
C GLU A 76 6.01 -2.93 13.84
N PHE A 77 5.62 -4.20 13.97
CA PHE A 77 4.80 -4.85 12.95
C PHE A 77 3.98 -6.02 13.51
N ARG A 78 2.70 -6.04 13.18
CA ARG A 78 1.75 -7.15 13.43
C ARG A 78 0.97 -7.45 12.15
N PRO A 79 1.17 -8.62 11.52
CA PRO A 79 0.38 -9.06 10.37
C PRO A 79 -1.13 -8.92 10.58
N SER A 80 -1.63 -9.36 11.74
CA SER A 80 -3.06 -9.36 12.10
C SER A 80 -3.69 -7.98 12.21
N LEU A 81 -2.88 -6.92 12.33
CA LEU A 81 -3.30 -5.52 12.43
C LEU A 81 -2.92 -4.69 11.20
N THR A 82 -2.30 -5.31 10.20
CA THR A 82 -1.77 -4.61 9.03
C THR A 82 -2.35 -5.12 7.71
N LEU A 83 -2.41 -6.44 7.53
CA LEU A 83 -2.60 -7.02 6.18
C LEU A 83 -4.06 -7.02 5.70
N THR A 84 -5.02 -7.15 6.62
CA THR A 84 -6.45 -7.32 6.31
C THR A 84 -7.31 -6.14 6.75
N THR A 85 -6.74 -4.93 6.79
CA THR A 85 -7.38 -3.72 7.33
C THR A 85 -7.96 -2.78 6.26
N GLY A 86 -8.04 -3.24 5.01
CA GLY A 86 -8.55 -2.44 3.89
C GLY A 86 -7.52 -1.52 3.23
N GLN A 87 -6.26 -1.54 3.66
CA GLN A 87 -5.16 -0.90 2.93
C GLN A 87 -4.67 -1.75 1.74
N SER A 88 -4.69 -3.08 1.88
CA SER A 88 -4.41 -4.05 0.81
C SER A 88 -5.57 -5.04 0.70
N PHE A 89 -5.71 -5.66 -0.48
CA PHE A 89 -6.72 -6.66 -0.80
C PHE A 89 -6.08 -7.95 -1.38
N ARG A 90 -4.78 -8.12 -1.18
CA ARG A 90 -3.97 -9.23 -1.70
C ARG A 90 -3.49 -10.20 -0.63
N TRP A 91 -3.93 -10.01 0.62
CA TRP A 91 -3.59 -10.85 1.77
C TRP A 91 -4.83 -11.52 2.34
N ALA A 92 -4.67 -12.75 2.82
CA ALA A 92 -5.68 -13.47 3.58
C ALA A 92 -5.00 -14.32 4.65
N GLU A 93 -5.67 -14.50 5.79
CA GLU A 93 -5.27 -15.53 6.77
C GLU A 93 -5.43 -16.92 6.13
N ARG A 94 -4.46 -17.80 6.35
CA ARG A 94 -4.43 -19.14 5.77
C ARG A 94 -5.55 -19.99 6.38
N PRO A 95 -6.33 -20.72 5.57
CA PRO A 95 -7.39 -21.58 6.08
C PRO A 95 -6.86 -22.58 7.11
N GLY A 96 -7.44 -22.59 8.31
CA GLY A 96 -7.10 -23.53 9.37
C GLY A 96 -5.77 -23.27 10.09
N ILE A 97 -5.05 -22.17 9.78
CA ILE A 97 -3.76 -21.85 10.40
C ILE A 97 -3.76 -20.41 10.92
N PRO A 98 -4.30 -20.17 12.14
CA PRO A 98 -4.37 -18.84 12.72
C PRO A 98 -3.01 -18.16 12.85
N GLY A 99 -2.94 -16.88 12.51
CA GLY A 99 -1.70 -16.08 12.58
C GLY A 99 -0.74 -16.27 11.40
N GLU A 100 -1.08 -17.10 10.41
CA GLU A 100 -0.36 -17.17 9.13
C GLU A 100 -1.16 -16.50 8.01
N TYR A 101 -0.52 -15.59 7.28
CA TYR A 101 -1.15 -14.81 6.22
C TYR A 101 -0.41 -15.05 4.91
N ALA A 102 -1.16 -15.40 3.86
CA ALA A 102 -0.62 -15.56 2.52
C ALA A 102 -1.02 -14.37 1.64
N GLY A 103 -0.07 -13.89 0.84
CA GLY A 103 -0.32 -12.82 -0.13
C GLY A 103 0.73 -12.77 -1.22
N VAL A 104 0.61 -11.78 -2.10
CA VAL A 104 1.50 -11.62 -3.25
C VAL A 104 2.28 -10.31 -3.11
N ILE A 105 3.60 -10.38 -3.25
CA ILE A 105 4.46 -9.20 -3.38
C ILE A 105 5.28 -9.37 -4.66
N GLY A 106 5.04 -8.47 -5.61
CA GLY A 106 5.64 -8.58 -6.95
C GLY A 106 5.22 -9.88 -7.64
N ASP A 107 6.19 -10.76 -7.87
CA ASP A 107 6.03 -12.04 -8.55
C ASP A 107 6.13 -13.25 -7.59
N LYS A 108 6.02 -13.02 -6.27
CA LYS A 108 6.18 -14.06 -5.24
C LYS A 108 4.91 -14.21 -4.40
N VAL A 109 4.58 -15.46 -4.08
CA VAL A 109 3.64 -15.78 -2.98
C VAL A 109 4.44 -15.80 -1.70
N VAL A 110 4.09 -14.91 -0.77
CA VAL A 110 4.74 -14.75 0.52
C VAL A 110 3.77 -15.18 1.61
N ILE A 111 4.26 -15.98 2.56
CA ILE A 111 3.56 -16.28 3.79
C ILE A 111 4.24 -15.53 4.92
N LEU A 112 3.46 -14.82 5.73
CA LEU A 112 3.89 -14.15 6.95
C LEU A 112 3.27 -14.85 8.16
N LYS A 113 4.10 -15.21 9.14
CA LYS A 113 3.68 -15.85 10.38
C LYS A 113 3.93 -14.93 11.55
N GLU A 114 2.86 -14.52 12.20
CA GLU A 114 2.93 -13.69 13.39
C GLU A 114 3.44 -14.50 14.59
N MET A 115 4.51 -14.04 15.22
CA MET A 115 5.08 -14.65 16.43
C MET A 115 4.88 -13.71 17.64
N PRO A 116 5.07 -14.17 18.88
CA PRO A 116 4.88 -13.32 20.06
C PRO A 116 5.72 -12.03 20.03
N ASN A 117 6.99 -12.11 19.60
CA ASN A 117 7.95 -11.01 19.62
C ASN A 117 8.62 -10.73 18.26
N ASP A 118 8.15 -11.36 17.19
CA ASP A 118 8.75 -11.29 15.86
C ASP A 118 7.69 -11.55 14.77
N THR A 119 8.06 -11.44 13.51
CA THR A 119 7.31 -11.99 12.38
C THR A 119 8.24 -12.76 11.47
N TRP A 120 7.84 -13.98 11.10
CA TRP A 120 8.61 -14.79 10.17
C TRP A 120 7.98 -14.75 8.78
N TYR A 121 8.78 -14.95 7.75
CA TYR A 121 8.30 -15.08 6.38
C TYR A 121 8.81 -16.33 5.70
N ARG A 122 8.10 -16.74 4.65
CA ARG A 122 8.51 -17.78 3.71
C ARG A 122 8.02 -17.44 2.31
N ILE A 123 8.83 -17.75 1.30
CA ILE A 123 8.40 -17.69 -0.11
C ILE A 123 7.77 -19.05 -0.47
N ALA A 124 6.47 -19.07 -0.76
CA ALA A 124 5.75 -20.28 -1.12
C ALA A 124 5.85 -20.61 -2.62
N ALA A 125 5.91 -19.58 -3.48
CA ALA A 125 6.07 -19.72 -4.92
C ALA A 125 6.64 -18.43 -5.55
N SER A 126 7.22 -18.53 -6.75
CA SER A 126 7.69 -17.38 -7.52
C SER A 126 7.56 -17.63 -9.02
N ALA A 127 7.08 -16.64 -9.78
CA ALA A 127 6.88 -16.76 -11.23
C ALA A 127 8.20 -16.77 -12.02
N SER A 128 9.30 -16.29 -11.42
CA SER A 128 10.65 -16.35 -11.99
C SER A 128 11.53 -17.33 -11.20
N PRO A 129 11.37 -18.66 -11.39
CA PRO A 129 12.20 -19.65 -10.70
C PRO A 129 13.68 -19.60 -11.12
N TYR A 130 13.99 -18.98 -12.27
CA TYR A 130 15.33 -18.91 -12.86
C TYR A 130 16.00 -17.53 -12.73
N SER A 131 15.78 -16.80 -11.64
CA SER A 131 16.61 -15.64 -11.36
C SER A 131 18.07 -16.07 -11.25
N LEU A 132 18.97 -15.45 -12.04
CA LEU A 132 20.42 -15.65 -11.96
C LEU A 132 20.91 -15.12 -10.61
N GLY A 133 21.55 -15.96 -9.80
CA GLY A 133 22.06 -15.60 -8.48
C GLY A 133 22.22 -16.82 -7.57
N THR A 134 23.10 -16.72 -6.58
CA THR A 134 23.25 -17.69 -5.50
C THR A 134 21.99 -17.71 -4.61
N LEU A 135 21.79 -18.76 -3.82
CA LEU A 135 20.67 -18.83 -2.87
C LEU A 135 20.70 -17.66 -1.87
N GLU A 136 21.88 -17.31 -1.37
CA GLU A 136 22.06 -16.18 -0.45
C GLU A 136 21.68 -14.83 -1.06
N GLU A 137 21.96 -14.61 -2.36
CA GLU A 137 21.54 -13.40 -3.08
C GLU A 137 20.01 -13.35 -3.24
N LYS A 138 19.37 -14.48 -3.55
CA LYS A 138 17.91 -14.56 -3.68
C LYS A 138 17.19 -14.33 -2.35
N ASP A 139 17.73 -14.86 -1.26
CA ASP A 139 17.17 -14.68 0.07
C ASP A 139 17.28 -13.21 0.50
N ARG A 140 18.43 -12.57 0.23
CA ARG A 140 18.64 -11.14 0.49
C ARG A 140 17.71 -10.25 -0.33
N ASP A 141 17.56 -10.53 -1.62
CA ASP A 141 16.64 -9.77 -2.49
C ASP A 141 15.19 -9.91 -2.02
N SER A 142 14.81 -11.09 -1.54
CA SER A 142 13.47 -11.33 -0.98
C SER A 142 13.27 -10.59 0.34
N ASP A 143 14.25 -10.61 1.25
CA ASP A 143 14.22 -9.85 2.51
C ASP A 143 14.05 -8.35 2.25
N VAL A 144 14.89 -7.76 1.38
CA VAL A 144 14.82 -6.34 1.01
C VAL A 144 13.46 -5.98 0.41
N MET A 145 12.92 -6.84 -0.48
CA MET A 145 11.63 -6.62 -1.10
C MET A 145 10.48 -6.68 -0.09
N ILE A 146 10.49 -7.67 0.82
CA ILE A 146 9.47 -7.83 1.87
C ILE A 146 9.55 -6.68 2.87
N ARG A 147 10.73 -6.37 3.42
CA ARG A 147 10.93 -5.24 4.35
C ARG A 147 10.50 -3.92 3.71
N GLY A 148 10.82 -3.72 2.43
CA GLY A 148 10.43 -2.54 1.66
C GLY A 148 8.92 -2.41 1.47
N TYR A 149 8.22 -3.52 1.17
CA TYR A 149 6.76 -3.54 1.04
C TYR A 149 6.05 -3.35 2.39
N LEU A 150 6.54 -4.02 3.44
CA LEU A 150 6.04 -3.89 4.80
C LEU A 150 6.42 -2.57 5.45
N ASN A 151 7.30 -1.79 4.81
CA ASN A 151 7.76 -0.48 5.26
C ASN A 151 8.49 -0.52 6.62
N ILE A 152 9.22 -1.60 6.90
CA ILE A 152 9.82 -1.91 8.22
C ILE A 152 10.85 -0.84 8.65
N ASP A 153 11.77 -0.51 7.75
CA ASP A 153 12.94 0.32 8.10
C ASP A 153 12.65 1.83 8.07
N THR A 154 11.37 2.23 8.05
CA THR A 154 10.94 3.64 8.12
C THR A 154 11.46 4.30 9.39
N GLN A 155 12.00 5.52 9.24
CA GLN A 155 12.36 6.39 10.35
C GLN A 155 11.52 7.67 10.34
N PRO A 156 11.02 8.12 11.51
CA PRO A 156 11.23 7.48 12.82
C PRO A 156 10.41 6.17 12.97
N THR A 157 10.74 5.35 13.97
CA THR A 157 10.12 4.03 14.14
C THR A 157 8.62 4.12 14.40
N LEU A 158 7.88 3.02 14.23
CA LEU A 158 6.44 2.99 14.53
C LEU A 158 6.19 3.20 16.02
N GLY A 159 7.04 2.66 16.90
CA GLY A 159 7.01 2.96 18.33
C GLY A 159 7.11 4.46 18.61
N ASP A 160 8.11 5.13 18.02
CA ASP A 160 8.29 6.59 18.19
C ASP A 160 7.10 7.37 17.65
N LEU A 161 6.49 6.91 16.54
CA LEU A 161 5.29 7.51 15.96
C LEU A 161 4.10 7.37 16.93
N HIS A 162 3.84 6.16 17.44
CA HIS A 162 2.76 5.91 18.39
C HIS A 162 2.89 6.75 19.66
N GLU A 163 4.11 6.91 20.18
CA GLU A 163 4.36 7.77 21.35
C GLU A 163 4.01 9.23 21.06
N ARG A 164 4.51 9.79 19.95
CA ARG A 164 4.22 11.17 19.53
C ARG A 164 2.73 11.41 19.28
N PHE A 165 2.06 10.49 18.61
CA PHE A 165 0.62 10.59 18.36
C PHE A 165 -0.19 10.50 19.66
N SER A 166 0.22 9.65 20.60
CA SER A 166 -0.41 9.54 21.91
C SER A 166 -0.20 10.80 22.77
N GLN A 167 0.90 11.53 22.58
CA GLN A 167 1.09 12.84 23.22
C GLN A 167 0.18 13.90 22.60
N GLY A 168 -0.04 13.86 21.28
CA GLY A 168 -0.83 14.85 20.53
C GLY A 168 -2.36 14.68 20.58
N ASP A 169 -2.88 13.50 20.92
CA ASP A 169 -4.33 13.25 20.90
C ASP A 169 -4.79 12.20 21.94
N GLU A 170 -5.84 12.55 22.70
CA GLU A 170 -6.38 11.69 23.77
C GLU A 170 -7.04 10.42 23.25
N ARG A 171 -7.77 10.51 22.13
CA ARG A 171 -8.41 9.36 21.52
C ARG A 171 -7.36 8.39 21.00
N PHE A 172 -6.35 8.89 20.30
CA PHE A 172 -5.23 8.06 19.85
C PHE A 172 -4.55 7.37 21.03
N ARG A 173 -4.22 8.11 22.11
CA ARG A 173 -3.62 7.56 23.33
C ARG A 173 -4.44 6.40 23.91
N ALA A 174 -5.77 6.53 23.91
CA ALA A 174 -6.66 5.50 24.47
C ALA A 174 -6.70 4.22 23.64
N VAL A 175 -6.66 4.31 22.30
CA VAL A 175 -6.78 3.12 21.42
C VAL A 175 -5.43 2.50 21.03
N SER A 176 -4.35 3.29 21.00
CA SER A 176 -3.02 2.87 20.53
C SER A 176 -2.48 1.57 21.16
N PRO A 177 -2.65 1.28 22.46
CA PRO A 177 -2.19 0.01 23.06
C PRO A 177 -2.81 -1.24 22.42
N TYR A 178 -4.01 -1.15 21.86
CA TYR A 178 -4.73 -2.28 21.24
C TYR A 178 -4.39 -2.50 19.77
N PHE A 179 -3.72 -1.53 19.16
CA PHE A 179 -3.37 -1.50 17.73
C PHE A 179 -1.85 -1.31 17.53
N THR A 180 -1.07 -1.69 18.52
CA THR A 180 0.40 -1.68 18.46
C THR A 180 0.90 -2.62 17.36
N GLY A 181 1.81 -2.13 16.49
CA GLY A 181 2.28 -2.87 15.33
C GLY A 181 1.41 -2.74 14.06
N ALA A 182 0.32 -1.96 14.10
CA ALA A 182 -0.46 -1.61 12.92
C ALA A 182 0.32 -0.64 12.02
N ARG A 183 0.83 -1.13 10.88
CA ARG A 183 1.73 -0.38 10.00
C ARG A 183 1.05 0.02 8.68
N ILE A 184 1.57 1.06 8.03
CA ILE A 184 1.25 1.41 6.64
C ILE A 184 2.15 0.61 5.69
N LEU A 185 1.55 -0.17 4.79
CA LEU A 185 2.25 -0.83 3.70
C LEU A 185 2.70 0.19 2.65
N ARG A 186 3.77 -0.15 1.92
CA ARG A 186 4.33 0.62 0.82
C ARG A 186 4.13 -0.13 -0.51
N GLN A 187 2.89 -0.11 -0.99
CA GLN A 187 2.44 -0.93 -2.11
C GLN A 187 2.99 -0.45 -3.47
N PRO A 188 3.03 -1.33 -4.49
CA PRO A 188 3.27 -0.93 -5.87
C PRO A 188 2.18 0.08 -6.34
N PRO A 189 2.54 1.24 -6.92
CA PRO A 189 1.57 2.27 -7.30
C PRO A 189 0.46 1.80 -8.25
N VAL A 190 0.80 0.96 -9.22
CA VAL A 190 -0.17 0.39 -10.18
C VAL A 190 -1.21 -0.46 -9.46
N GLU A 191 -0.76 -1.44 -8.67
CA GLU A 191 -1.64 -2.33 -7.89
C GLU A 191 -2.54 -1.51 -6.95
N CYS A 192 -1.95 -0.61 -6.17
CA CYS A 192 -2.67 0.24 -5.24
C CYS A 192 -3.76 1.07 -5.94
N LEU A 193 -3.41 1.72 -7.06
CA LEU A 193 -4.34 2.53 -7.84
C LEU A 193 -5.59 1.75 -8.27
N PHE A 194 -5.40 0.62 -8.94
CA PHE A 194 -6.51 -0.16 -9.49
C PHE A 194 -7.32 -0.87 -8.38
N CYS A 195 -6.68 -1.27 -7.29
CA CYS A 195 -7.36 -1.75 -6.09
C CYS A 195 -8.30 -0.67 -5.50
N PHE A 196 -7.84 0.58 -5.38
CA PHE A 196 -8.68 1.65 -4.83
C PHE A 196 -9.73 2.18 -5.82
N ILE A 197 -9.53 2.06 -7.13
CA ILE A 197 -10.63 2.21 -8.10
C ILE A 197 -11.72 1.17 -7.82
N CYS A 198 -11.36 -0.09 -7.53
CA CYS A 198 -12.33 -1.14 -7.14
C CYS A 198 -13.07 -0.83 -5.82
N SER A 199 -12.46 -0.04 -4.93
CA SER A 199 -12.99 0.29 -3.60
C SER A 199 -14.17 1.27 -3.57
N GLN A 200 -14.37 2.04 -4.63
CA GLN A 200 -15.35 3.14 -4.63
C GLN A 200 -16.76 2.63 -4.39
N ASN A 201 -17.46 3.09 -3.34
CA ASN A 201 -18.81 2.63 -2.98
C ASN A 201 -18.92 1.09 -2.93
N ASN A 202 -18.09 0.47 -2.09
CA ASN A 202 -17.92 -0.98 -2.01
C ASN A 202 -17.52 -1.40 -0.58
N ASN A 203 -17.43 -2.71 -0.32
CA ASN A 203 -16.95 -3.25 0.97
C ASN A 203 -15.72 -4.16 0.75
N ILE A 204 -14.92 -4.34 1.81
CA ILE A 204 -13.62 -5.04 1.75
C ILE A 204 -13.74 -6.43 1.11
N GLY A 205 -14.75 -7.22 1.48
CA GLY A 205 -14.96 -8.56 0.93
C GLY A 205 -15.19 -8.56 -0.58
N ARG A 206 -16.09 -7.69 -1.07
CA ARG A 206 -16.36 -7.57 -2.51
C ARG A 206 -15.18 -6.98 -3.28
N ILE A 207 -14.44 -6.04 -2.70
CA ILE A 207 -13.22 -5.48 -3.31
C ILE A 207 -12.18 -6.59 -3.49
N THR A 208 -11.93 -7.36 -2.45
CA THR A 208 -10.99 -8.50 -2.46
C THR A 208 -11.36 -9.49 -3.55
N GLY A 209 -12.64 -9.87 -3.67
CA GLY A 209 -13.10 -10.74 -4.75
C GLY A 209 -12.91 -10.14 -6.15
N MET A 210 -13.14 -8.85 -6.33
CA MET A 210 -12.90 -8.16 -7.62
C MET A 210 -11.41 -8.16 -7.97
N VAL A 211 -10.54 -7.83 -7.01
CA VAL A 211 -9.08 -7.80 -7.22
C VAL A 211 -8.55 -9.20 -7.53
N ASN A 212 -9.03 -10.24 -6.85
CA ASN A 212 -8.66 -11.62 -7.16
C ASN A 212 -9.02 -12.00 -8.60
N ARG A 213 -10.27 -11.75 -9.03
CA ARG A 213 -10.69 -12.01 -10.42
C ARG A 213 -9.88 -11.23 -11.44
N LEU A 214 -9.50 -9.98 -11.14
CA LEU A 214 -8.63 -9.19 -12.01
C LEU A 214 -7.27 -9.89 -12.22
N CYS A 215 -6.66 -10.34 -11.13
CA CYS A 215 -5.36 -11.01 -11.16
C CYS A 215 -5.45 -12.40 -11.81
N GLU A 216 -6.50 -13.17 -11.55
CA GLU A 216 -6.72 -14.49 -12.15
C GLU A 216 -6.89 -14.40 -13.68
N ASN A 217 -7.59 -13.38 -14.19
CA ASN A 217 -7.90 -13.27 -15.61
C ASN A 217 -6.79 -12.57 -16.43
N TYR A 218 -6.03 -11.65 -15.80
CA TYR A 218 -5.10 -10.78 -16.53
C TYR A 218 -3.69 -10.73 -15.94
N GLY A 219 -3.49 -11.31 -14.76
CA GLY A 219 -2.21 -11.38 -14.08
C GLY A 219 -1.38 -12.58 -14.53
N THR A 220 -0.12 -12.59 -14.12
CA THR A 220 0.79 -13.71 -14.41
C THR A 220 0.66 -14.77 -13.33
N TYR A 221 0.42 -16.03 -13.71
CA TYR A 221 0.40 -17.14 -12.76
C TYR A 221 1.74 -17.28 -12.02
N ILE A 222 1.69 -17.42 -10.70
CA ILE A 222 2.88 -17.57 -9.84
C ILE A 222 3.01 -19.01 -9.35
N GLY A 223 1.92 -19.60 -8.88
CA GLY A 223 1.93 -20.93 -8.26
C GLY A 223 0.65 -21.20 -7.48
N GLU A 224 0.67 -22.30 -6.74
CA GLU A 224 -0.47 -22.79 -5.95
C GLU A 224 -0.04 -22.98 -4.49
N LEU A 225 -0.93 -22.62 -3.56
CA LEU A 225 -0.77 -22.83 -2.12
C LEU A 225 -2.15 -23.09 -1.52
N ASP A 226 -2.29 -24.16 -0.73
CA ASP A 226 -3.55 -24.57 -0.10
C ASP A 226 -4.71 -24.72 -1.12
N GLU A 227 -4.44 -25.41 -2.25
CA GLU A 227 -5.36 -25.62 -3.37
C GLU A 227 -5.86 -24.33 -4.05
N ARG A 228 -5.24 -23.20 -3.74
CA ARG A 228 -5.54 -21.89 -4.31
C ARG A 228 -4.43 -21.44 -5.25
N GLN A 229 -4.83 -21.05 -6.45
CA GLN A 229 -3.94 -20.45 -7.43
C GLN A 229 -3.66 -18.98 -7.11
N TYR A 230 -2.39 -18.58 -7.25
CA TYR A 230 -1.93 -17.21 -7.03
C TYR A 230 -1.38 -16.63 -8.33
N TYR A 231 -1.71 -15.36 -8.53
CA TYR A 231 -1.33 -14.58 -9.70
C TYR A 231 -0.72 -13.26 -9.26
N ALA A 232 0.29 -12.78 -9.98
CA ALA A 232 0.80 -11.42 -9.85
C ALA A 232 -0.30 -10.43 -10.22
N PHE A 233 -0.24 -9.22 -9.68
CA PHE A 233 -1.11 -8.15 -10.15
C PHE A 233 -0.79 -7.86 -11.63
N PRO A 234 -1.78 -7.62 -12.50
CA PRO A 234 -1.51 -7.34 -13.91
C PRO A 234 -0.64 -6.09 -14.08
N THR A 235 0.41 -6.21 -14.90
CA THR A 235 1.20 -5.05 -15.35
C THR A 235 0.32 -4.07 -16.12
N LEU A 236 0.72 -2.81 -16.24
CA LEU A 236 -0.02 -1.82 -17.00
C LEU A 236 -0.19 -2.25 -18.47
N LYS A 237 0.82 -2.92 -19.05
CA LYS A 237 0.73 -3.49 -20.41
C LYS A 237 -0.32 -4.59 -20.53
N GLN A 238 -0.51 -5.41 -19.49
CA GLN A 238 -1.60 -6.38 -19.44
C GLN A 238 -2.94 -5.65 -19.27
N MET A 239 -3.00 -4.62 -18.42
CA MET A 239 -4.19 -3.80 -18.20
C MET A 239 -4.66 -3.05 -19.46
N GLU A 240 -3.76 -2.62 -20.34
CA GLU A 240 -4.11 -1.98 -21.62
C GLU A 240 -4.88 -2.90 -22.59
N ARG A 241 -4.78 -4.22 -22.41
CA ARG A 241 -5.51 -5.21 -23.22
C ARG A 241 -6.91 -5.51 -22.67
N VAL A 242 -7.20 -5.07 -21.46
CA VAL A 242 -8.47 -5.31 -20.79
C VAL A 242 -9.54 -4.42 -21.41
N THR A 243 -10.70 -5.00 -21.73
CA THR A 243 -11.84 -4.25 -22.26
C THR A 243 -12.87 -3.94 -21.17
N GLU A 244 -13.65 -2.88 -21.37
CA GLU A 244 -14.72 -2.52 -20.43
C GLU A 244 -15.78 -3.63 -20.37
N GLU A 245 -16.07 -4.27 -21.51
CA GLU A 245 -17.05 -5.34 -21.61
C GLU A 245 -16.66 -6.56 -20.76
N ASP A 246 -15.40 -7.00 -20.85
CA ASP A 246 -14.91 -8.14 -20.07
C ASP A 246 -14.99 -7.86 -18.56
N LEU A 247 -14.56 -6.68 -18.12
CA LEU A 247 -14.67 -6.29 -16.72
C LEU A 247 -16.12 -6.19 -16.24
N ARG A 248 -17.05 -5.77 -17.10
CA ARG A 248 -18.48 -5.78 -16.76
C ARG A 248 -18.98 -7.21 -16.56
N ARG A 249 -18.60 -8.15 -17.42
CA ARG A 249 -18.91 -9.59 -17.25
C ARG A 249 -18.32 -10.16 -15.96
N LEU A 250 -17.13 -9.69 -15.55
CA LEU A 250 -16.49 -10.06 -14.28
C LEU A 250 -17.05 -9.33 -13.03
N GLY A 251 -18.09 -8.52 -13.19
CA GLY A 251 -18.83 -7.89 -12.09
C GLY A 251 -18.24 -6.57 -11.57
N PHE A 252 -17.41 -5.88 -12.35
CA PHE A 252 -16.82 -4.59 -11.95
C PHE A 252 -17.82 -3.42 -12.05
N GLY A 253 -18.91 -3.60 -12.80
CA GLY A 253 -19.96 -2.60 -12.97
C GLY A 253 -19.42 -1.30 -13.57
N PHE A 254 -19.84 -0.16 -13.02
CA PHE A 254 -19.41 1.15 -13.52
C PHE A 254 -17.90 1.40 -13.41
N ARG A 255 -17.18 0.65 -12.56
CA ARG A 255 -15.73 0.81 -12.36
C ARG A 255 -14.92 0.28 -13.56
N ALA A 256 -15.50 -0.59 -14.38
CA ALA A 256 -14.87 -1.12 -15.58
C ALA A 256 -14.35 0.00 -16.49
N LYS A 257 -15.16 1.04 -16.74
CA LYS A 257 -14.77 2.20 -17.56
C LYS A 257 -13.61 3.00 -16.94
N TYR A 258 -13.53 3.05 -15.61
CA TYR A 258 -12.48 3.76 -14.88
C TYR A 258 -11.16 3.02 -14.92
N ILE A 259 -11.20 1.69 -14.79
CA ILE A 259 -10.02 0.83 -14.89
C ILE A 259 -9.42 0.94 -16.29
N VAL A 260 -10.22 0.71 -17.34
CA VAL A 260 -9.73 0.77 -18.74
C VAL A 260 -9.28 2.18 -19.10
N GLY A 261 -10.07 3.20 -18.74
CA GLY A 261 -9.72 4.60 -18.99
C GLY A 261 -8.44 5.03 -18.29
N SER A 262 -8.24 4.63 -17.04
CA SER A 262 -7.02 4.96 -16.29
C SER A 262 -5.81 4.22 -16.84
N ALA A 263 -5.93 2.93 -17.18
CA ALA A 263 -4.84 2.17 -17.78
C ALA A 263 -4.34 2.82 -19.08
N ARG A 264 -5.26 3.16 -19.99
CA ARG A 264 -4.92 3.88 -21.23
C ARG A 264 -4.28 5.24 -20.95
N ALA A 265 -4.88 6.05 -20.08
CA ALA A 265 -4.36 7.39 -19.78
C ALA A 265 -2.94 7.34 -19.20
N ILE A 266 -2.64 6.37 -18.31
CA ILE A 266 -1.30 6.21 -17.75
C ILE A 266 -0.32 5.74 -18.83
N GLY A 267 -0.73 4.79 -19.69
CA GLY A 267 0.07 4.33 -20.82
C GLY A 267 0.51 5.49 -21.73
N GLU A 268 -0.42 6.38 -22.07
CA GLU A 268 -0.17 7.58 -22.88
C GLU A 268 0.73 8.62 -22.19
N LEU A 269 0.72 8.67 -20.86
CA LEU A 269 1.49 9.65 -20.08
C LEU A 269 2.92 9.21 -19.77
N GLY A 270 3.31 7.97 -20.09
CA GLY A 270 4.65 7.43 -19.86
C GLY A 270 4.69 6.12 -19.06
N GLY A 271 3.55 5.48 -18.83
CA GLY A 271 3.46 4.16 -18.24
C GLY A 271 3.69 4.12 -16.73
N GLU A 272 4.09 2.95 -16.22
CA GLU A 272 4.24 2.69 -14.77
C GLU A 272 5.24 3.63 -14.10
N GLU A 273 6.30 4.03 -14.80
CA GLU A 273 7.34 4.94 -14.31
C GLU A 273 6.78 6.31 -13.89
N VAL A 274 5.72 6.77 -14.55
CA VAL A 274 5.07 8.04 -14.19
C VAL A 274 4.44 7.94 -12.81
N LEU A 275 3.74 6.84 -12.52
CA LEU A 275 3.17 6.61 -11.19
C LEU A 275 4.26 6.46 -10.13
N LEU A 276 5.34 5.74 -10.45
CA LEU A 276 6.47 5.57 -9.54
C LEU A 276 7.14 6.91 -9.21
N SER A 277 7.29 7.79 -10.19
CA SER A 277 7.88 9.12 -10.02
C SER A 277 7.11 10.01 -9.04
N LEU A 278 5.81 9.75 -8.83
CA LEU A 278 5.00 10.51 -7.88
C LEU A 278 5.43 10.29 -6.42
N ARG A 279 6.21 9.24 -6.12
CA ARG A 279 6.87 9.09 -4.80
C ARG A 279 7.75 10.29 -4.47
N SER A 280 8.43 10.85 -5.45
CA SER A 280 9.29 12.03 -5.29
C SER A 280 8.56 13.37 -5.49
N ALA A 281 7.31 13.35 -5.98
CA ALA A 281 6.52 14.55 -6.19
C ALA A 281 5.96 15.13 -4.88
N SER A 282 5.50 16.38 -4.91
CA SER A 282 4.74 16.95 -3.79
C SER A 282 3.38 16.26 -3.65
N ARG A 283 2.79 16.29 -2.45
CA ARG A 283 1.42 15.78 -2.22
C ARG A 283 0.40 16.44 -3.16
N ALA A 284 0.52 17.76 -3.36
CA ALA A 284 -0.37 18.51 -4.24
C ALA A 284 -0.25 18.06 -5.71
N ASP A 285 0.97 17.84 -6.19
CA ASP A 285 1.21 17.38 -7.57
C ASP A 285 0.73 15.95 -7.78
N ALA A 286 0.96 15.07 -6.80
CA ALA A 286 0.46 13.69 -6.83
C ALA A 286 -1.08 13.66 -6.91
N HIS A 287 -1.77 14.43 -6.06
CA HIS A 287 -3.23 14.59 -6.16
C HIS A 287 -3.67 15.14 -7.50
N ALA A 288 -3.04 16.22 -7.95
CA ALA A 288 -3.40 16.86 -9.21
C ALA A 288 -3.23 15.89 -10.39
N PHE A 289 -2.20 15.04 -10.38
CA PHE A 289 -2.03 13.98 -11.38
C PHE A 289 -3.11 12.91 -11.27
N LEU A 290 -3.29 12.32 -10.09
CA LEU A 290 -4.20 11.19 -9.88
C LEU A 290 -5.65 11.56 -10.18
N GLU A 291 -6.11 12.74 -9.75
CA GLU A 291 -7.49 13.21 -9.96
C GLU A 291 -7.80 13.58 -11.42
N ARG A 292 -6.80 13.61 -12.31
CA ARG A 292 -7.03 13.71 -13.77
C ARG A 292 -7.40 12.36 -14.39
N LEU A 293 -7.13 11.25 -13.72
CA LEU A 293 -7.42 9.92 -14.24
C LEU A 293 -8.92 9.59 -14.12
N PRO A 294 -9.49 8.84 -15.08
CA PRO A 294 -10.91 8.50 -15.07
C PRO A 294 -11.36 7.79 -13.79
N GLY A 295 -12.34 8.39 -13.12
CA GLY A 295 -12.96 7.82 -11.92
C GLY A 295 -12.18 8.07 -10.63
N ILE A 296 -11.07 8.81 -10.65
CA ILE A 296 -10.30 9.07 -9.43
C ILE A 296 -10.73 10.40 -8.82
N GLY A 297 -11.32 10.31 -7.63
CA GLY A 297 -11.62 11.48 -6.79
C GLY A 297 -10.67 11.59 -5.59
N PRO A 298 -10.86 12.61 -4.73
CA PRO A 298 -9.95 12.91 -3.61
C PRO A 298 -9.66 11.71 -2.71
N LYS A 299 -10.68 10.91 -2.35
CA LYS A 299 -10.49 9.72 -1.50
C LYS A 299 -9.57 8.69 -2.13
N VAL A 300 -9.79 8.34 -3.41
CA VAL A 300 -8.95 7.35 -4.11
C VAL A 300 -7.53 7.89 -4.27
N ALA A 301 -7.38 9.18 -4.62
CA ALA A 301 -6.08 9.82 -4.71
C ALA A 301 -5.33 9.76 -3.36
N SER A 302 -5.98 10.14 -2.26
CA SER A 302 -5.37 10.06 -0.91
C SER A 302 -5.00 8.62 -0.52
N CYS A 303 -5.81 7.61 -0.84
CA CYS A 303 -5.43 6.21 -0.59
C CYS A 303 -4.13 5.85 -1.32
N VAL A 304 -4.01 6.21 -2.60
CA VAL A 304 -2.80 5.91 -3.39
C VAL A 304 -1.59 6.70 -2.87
N CYS A 305 -1.79 7.97 -2.53
CA CYS A 305 -0.78 8.82 -1.93
C CYS A 305 -0.22 8.21 -0.62
N LEU A 306 -1.11 7.80 0.28
CA LEU A 306 -0.74 7.25 1.59
C LEU A 306 -0.11 5.85 1.48
N PHE A 307 -0.73 4.95 0.72
CA PHE A 307 -0.37 3.53 0.72
C PHE A 307 0.66 3.13 -0.35
N ALA A 308 1.03 4.02 -1.28
CA ALA A 308 1.97 3.69 -2.35
C ALA A 308 2.96 4.80 -2.75
N LEU A 309 2.64 6.09 -2.51
CA LEU A 309 3.44 7.22 -3.01
C LEU A 309 4.20 8.00 -1.92
N ASP A 310 4.40 7.39 -0.75
CA ASP A 310 5.19 7.95 0.34
C ASP A 310 4.68 9.30 0.86
N LYS A 311 3.37 9.58 0.75
CA LYS A 311 2.73 10.79 1.32
C LYS A 311 2.17 10.48 2.70
N HIS A 312 3.07 10.38 3.68
CA HIS A 312 2.74 9.94 5.04
C HIS A 312 1.74 10.84 5.79
N ASP A 313 1.51 12.07 5.32
CA ASP A 313 0.57 13.05 5.87
C ASP A 313 -0.81 13.08 5.17
N ASP A 314 -1.03 12.19 4.19
CA ASP A 314 -2.27 12.14 3.43
C ASP A 314 -3.38 11.38 4.17
N ILE A 315 -4.62 11.86 4.04
CA ILE A 315 -5.77 11.42 4.84
C ILE A 315 -6.90 11.01 3.89
N PRO A 316 -7.10 9.71 3.63
CA PRO A 316 -8.21 9.21 2.83
C PRO A 316 -9.55 9.36 3.56
N VAL A 317 -10.24 10.50 3.38
CA VAL A 317 -11.48 10.76 4.11
C VAL A 317 -12.67 10.03 3.48
N ASP A 318 -13.27 9.12 4.23
CA ASP A 318 -14.54 8.48 3.93
C ASP A 318 -15.57 8.72 5.05
N THR A 319 -16.64 7.93 5.09
CA THR A 319 -17.69 8.04 6.10
C THR A 319 -17.21 7.68 7.51
N HIS A 320 -16.27 6.74 7.66
CA HIS A 320 -15.68 6.39 8.96
C HIS A 320 -14.81 7.55 9.46
N VAL A 321 -13.94 8.08 8.60
CA VAL A 321 -13.09 9.22 8.96
C VAL A 321 -13.91 10.46 9.29
N TRP A 322 -15.03 10.68 8.60
CA TRP A 322 -16.00 11.72 8.96
C TRP A 322 -16.61 11.50 10.35
N GLN A 323 -16.96 10.26 10.69
CA GLN A 323 -17.50 9.92 12.01
C GLN A 323 -16.46 10.16 13.11
N ILE A 324 -15.22 9.71 12.91
CA ILE A 324 -14.09 9.96 13.81
C ILE A 324 -13.89 11.47 14.01
N ALA A 325 -13.83 12.24 12.92
CA ALA A 325 -13.62 13.69 12.97
C ALA A 325 -14.69 14.43 13.80
N ASN A 326 -15.96 14.02 13.73
CA ASN A 326 -17.02 14.63 14.53
C ASN A 326 -17.07 14.10 15.96
N ARG A 327 -16.96 12.78 16.15
CA ARG A 327 -17.08 12.10 17.44
C ARG A 327 -15.90 12.40 18.35
N ASP A 328 -14.69 12.22 17.81
CA ASP A 328 -13.46 12.18 18.60
C ASP A 328 -12.72 13.53 18.54
N PHE A 329 -12.81 14.26 17.43
CA PHE A 329 -12.12 15.56 17.27
C PHE A 329 -13.04 16.76 17.38
N HIS A 330 -14.34 16.54 17.64
CA HIS A 330 -15.34 17.57 17.89
C HIS A 330 -15.38 18.66 16.81
N MET A 331 -15.14 18.29 15.54
CA MET A 331 -15.06 19.24 14.43
C MET A 331 -16.41 19.90 14.08
N ASN A 332 -17.53 19.37 14.58
CA ASN A 332 -18.89 19.90 14.38
C ASN A 332 -19.18 20.22 12.90
N LEU A 333 -18.80 19.31 12.01
CA LEU A 333 -18.89 19.48 10.56
C LEU A 333 -20.36 19.61 10.14
N LYS A 334 -20.69 20.75 9.53
CA LYS A 334 -22.05 21.02 9.04
C LYS A 334 -22.21 20.48 7.62
N GLY A 335 -23.25 19.68 7.38
CA GLY A 335 -23.63 19.20 6.04
C GLY A 335 -23.96 17.72 5.99
N LYS A 336 -24.54 17.27 4.88
CA LYS A 336 -24.90 15.85 4.63
C LYS A 336 -23.93 15.11 3.70
N SER A 337 -22.86 15.77 3.23
CA SER A 337 -21.95 15.20 2.23
C SER A 337 -20.51 15.68 2.36
N LEU A 338 -19.57 14.82 1.91
CA LEU A 338 -18.14 15.09 1.81
C LEU A 338 -17.82 16.02 0.63
N THR A 339 -18.03 17.32 0.82
CA THR A 339 -17.56 18.33 -0.15
C THR A 339 -16.04 18.46 -0.13
N LYS A 340 -15.43 18.99 -1.20
CA LYS A 340 -13.96 19.24 -1.24
C LYS A 340 -13.47 20.08 -0.07
N LYS A 341 -14.26 21.07 0.37
CA LYS A 341 -13.93 21.92 1.52
C LYS A 341 -13.90 21.11 2.81
N ILE A 342 -14.92 20.29 3.07
CA ILE A 342 -14.97 19.47 4.29
C ILE A 342 -13.88 18.40 4.28
N TYR A 343 -13.63 17.79 3.11
CA TYR A 343 -12.53 16.86 2.92
C TYR A 343 -11.17 17.49 3.31
N ALA A 344 -10.90 18.70 2.81
CA ALA A 344 -9.68 19.45 3.15
C ALA A 344 -9.62 19.79 4.64
N GLN A 345 -10.71 20.29 5.22
CA GLN A 345 -10.79 20.62 6.65
C GLN A 345 -10.50 19.42 7.56
N ILE A 346 -11.07 18.25 7.26
CA ILE A 346 -10.78 17.01 8.00
C ILE A 346 -9.30 16.68 7.86
N GLY A 347 -8.78 16.66 6.64
CA GLY A 347 -7.36 16.34 6.41
C GLY A 347 -6.41 17.30 7.14
N ASP A 348 -6.71 18.60 7.13
CA ASP A 348 -5.90 19.62 7.81
C ASP A 348 -5.93 19.41 9.33
N ASN A 349 -7.10 19.09 9.90
CA ASN A 349 -7.21 18.78 11.33
C ASN A 349 -6.32 17.58 11.76
N PHE A 350 -6.30 16.51 10.96
CA PHE A 350 -5.40 15.38 11.23
C PHE A 350 -3.92 15.78 11.11
N ARG A 351 -3.55 16.57 10.09
CA ARG A 351 -2.17 17.06 9.90
C ARG A 351 -1.72 18.00 11.02
N ASP A 352 -2.60 18.88 11.48
CA ASP A 352 -2.30 19.79 12.59
C ASP A 352 -2.04 19.02 13.90
N LYS A 353 -2.77 17.91 14.12
CA LYS A 353 -2.62 17.05 15.30
C LYS A 353 -1.40 16.12 15.24
N PHE A 354 -1.19 15.46 14.11
CA PHE A 354 -0.27 14.32 13.99
C PHE A 354 0.96 14.61 13.11
N GLY A 355 1.04 15.78 12.49
CA GLY A 355 2.19 16.25 11.74
C GLY A 355 2.49 15.44 10.47
N ALA A 356 3.78 15.27 10.17
CA ALA A 356 4.26 14.69 8.91
C ALA A 356 3.85 13.23 8.65
N TYR A 357 3.36 12.51 9.67
CA TYR A 357 2.89 11.13 9.58
C TYR A 357 1.40 11.00 9.93
N ALA A 358 0.62 12.06 9.74
CA ALA A 358 -0.79 12.06 10.08
C ALA A 358 -1.62 10.94 9.43
N GLY A 359 -1.25 10.49 8.24
CA GLY A 359 -1.88 9.35 7.56
C GLY A 359 -1.69 8.02 8.30
N TRP A 360 -0.57 7.86 9.02
CA TRP A 360 -0.31 6.68 9.86
C TRP A 360 -1.17 6.71 11.12
N ALA A 361 -1.28 7.87 11.78
CA ALA A 361 -2.18 8.04 12.91
C ALA A 361 -3.65 7.81 12.50
N HIS A 362 -4.05 8.37 11.36
CA HIS A 362 -5.34 8.15 10.72
C HIS A 362 -5.63 6.66 10.54
N GLN A 363 -4.66 5.88 10.04
CA GLN A 363 -4.90 4.47 9.77
C GLN A 363 -5.19 3.68 11.05
N VAL A 364 -4.47 3.94 12.15
CA VAL A 364 -4.75 3.29 13.44
C VAL A 364 -6.16 3.64 13.93
N LEU A 365 -6.55 4.91 13.86
CA LEU A 365 -7.90 5.36 14.25
C LEU A 365 -8.99 4.76 13.37
N PHE A 366 -8.73 4.64 12.06
CA PHE A 366 -9.63 3.98 11.11
C PHE A 366 -9.81 2.50 11.45
N ILE A 367 -8.71 1.76 11.70
CA ILE A 367 -8.75 0.34 12.09
C ILE A 367 -9.54 0.17 13.39
N ALA A 368 -9.32 1.05 14.37
CA ALA A 368 -10.05 1.06 15.63
C ALA A 368 -11.56 1.31 15.48
N ASP A 369 -11.98 1.92 14.36
CA ASP A 369 -13.38 2.20 14.05
C ASP A 369 -14.07 1.07 13.25
N LEU A 370 -13.30 0.12 12.71
CA LEU A 370 -13.84 -1.04 12.01
C LEU A 370 -14.53 -2.01 12.98
N ARG A 371 -15.70 -2.53 12.57
CA ARG A 371 -16.52 -3.42 13.39
C ARG A 371 -15.79 -4.71 13.74
N GLU A 372 -15.01 -5.22 12.80
CA GLU A 372 -14.20 -6.43 12.91
C GLU A 372 -13.14 -6.34 14.01
N HIS A 373 -12.80 -5.12 14.46
CA HIS A 373 -11.82 -4.87 15.51
C HIS A 373 -12.43 -4.33 16.80
N SER A 374 -13.75 -4.17 16.87
CA SER A 374 -14.45 -3.67 18.07
C SER A 374 -14.17 -4.51 19.31
N SER A 375 -14.07 -5.84 19.17
CA SER A 375 -13.77 -6.77 20.27
C SER A 375 -12.37 -6.61 20.86
N ARG A 376 -11.45 -5.92 20.17
CA ARG A 376 -10.12 -5.59 20.69
C ARG A 376 -10.16 -4.41 21.67
N LEU A 377 -11.24 -3.61 21.65
CA LEU A 377 -11.38 -2.42 22.47
C LEU A 377 -12.29 -2.67 23.69
N PRO A 378 -11.97 -2.07 24.85
CA PRO A 378 -12.92 -1.92 25.94
C PRO A 378 -14.21 -1.25 25.47
N GLU A 379 -15.35 -1.63 26.05
CA GLU A 379 -16.69 -1.18 25.63
C GLU A 379 -16.81 0.35 25.50
N HIS A 380 -16.23 1.10 26.44
CA HIS A 380 -16.26 2.57 26.43
C HIS A 380 -15.43 3.22 25.29
N LEU A 381 -14.52 2.46 24.66
CA LEU A 381 -13.72 2.91 23.51
C LEU A 381 -14.27 2.41 22.18
N GLN A 382 -15.25 1.51 22.19
CA GLN A 382 -15.81 0.96 20.96
C GLN A 382 -16.60 2.04 20.19
N PRO A 383 -16.66 1.95 18.85
CA PRO A 383 -17.47 2.84 18.03
C PRO A 383 -18.94 2.74 18.45
N LYS A 384 -19.52 3.84 18.95
CA LYS A 384 -20.95 3.91 19.22
C LYS A 384 -21.69 3.76 17.89
N GLN A 385 -22.56 2.76 17.78
CA GLN A 385 -23.38 2.59 16.59
C GLN A 385 -24.23 3.84 16.42
N SER A 386 -24.03 4.59 15.33
CA SER A 386 -25.08 5.50 14.87
C SER A 386 -26.25 4.60 14.48
N GLY A 387 -27.29 4.60 15.30
CA GLY A 387 -28.53 3.92 15.00
C GLY A 387 -29.00 4.30 13.59
N THR A 388 -29.57 3.32 12.89
CA THR A 388 -30.62 3.57 11.93
C THR A 388 -31.70 4.43 12.60
N GLU A 389 -31.63 5.74 12.39
CA GLU A 389 -32.78 6.64 12.48
C GLU A 389 -33.21 7.03 11.08
#